data_AF-A0A392SIL9-F1
#
_entry.id   AF-A0A392SIL9-F1
#
_cell.length_a   1.000
_cell.length_b   1.000
_cell.length_c   1.000
_cell.angle_alpha   90.00
_cell.angle_beta   90.00
_cell.angle_gamma   90.00
#
_symmetry.space_group_name_H-M   'P 1'
#
loop_
_entity.id
_entity.type
_entity.pdbx_description
1 polymer ?
#
loop_
_entity_poly.entity_id
_entity_poly.type
_entity_poly.pdbx_seq_one_letter_code
_entity_poly.pdbx_strand_id
1 'polypeptide(L)' 'MTPVEDEPEDVLDGVKFCFDNAVDQLKVLNPTVELNTEGLNMLKRVENGQIVIPPEYAQMVEDEEDEQEEGE' A
#
# COMPACT_ATOMS: atom_id res chain seq x y z
N MET A 1 -9.81 31.88 9.05
CA MET A 1 -9.65 30.42 8.95
C MET A 1 -8.51 30.21 7.98
N THR A 2 -7.30 29.98 8.46
CA THR A 2 -6.24 29.44 7.60
C THR A 2 -6.69 28.03 7.19
N PRO A 3 -6.55 27.62 5.91
CA PRO A 3 -6.71 26.22 5.57
C PRO A 3 -5.73 25.45 6.45
N VAL A 4 -6.18 24.38 7.10
CA VAL A 4 -5.25 23.37 7.59
C VAL A 4 -4.75 22.71 6.31
N GLU A 5 -3.53 23.08 5.91
CA GLU A 5 -2.80 22.28 4.94
C GLU A 5 -2.50 20.99 5.70
N ASP A 6 -3.30 19.94 5.51
CA ASP A 6 -2.91 18.61 5.99
C ASP A 6 -1.54 18.34 5.35
N GLU A 7 -0.50 18.25 6.17
CA GLU A 7 0.85 18.02 5.67
C GLU A 7 0.81 16.69 4.90
N PRO A 8 1.44 16.59 3.72
CA PRO A 8 1.38 15.38 2.90
C PRO A 8 1.81 14.12 3.68
N GLU A 9 2.68 14.28 4.68
CA GLU A 9 3.08 13.23 5.61
C GLU A 9 1.93 12.74 6.51
N ASP A 10 1.08 13.64 7.06
CA ASP A 10 -0.08 13.27 7.87
C ASP A 10 -1.10 12.45 7.07
N VAL A 11 -1.25 12.76 5.79
CA VAL A 11 -2.14 12.01 4.87
C VAL A 11 -1.58 10.61 4.61
N LEU A 12 -0.27 10.50 4.36
CA LEU A 12 0.40 9.21 4.14
C LEU A 12 0.34 8.32 5.39
N ASP A 13 0.60 8.90 6.57
CA ASP A 13 0.48 8.21 7.86
C ASP A 13 -0.96 7.73 8.12
N GLY A 14 -1.95 8.57 7.80
CA GLY A 14 -3.36 8.20 7.89
C GLY A 14 -3.73 7.02 7.00
N VAL A 15 -3.23 6.98 5.75
CA VAL A 15 -3.46 5.87 4.81
C VAL A 15 -2.79 4.59 5.32
N LYS A 16 -1.53 4.68 5.77
CA LYS A 16 -0.81 3.55 6.33
C LYS A 16 -1.55 2.96 7.54
N PHE A 17 -1.97 3.81 8.46
CA PHE A 17 -2.76 3.38 9.62
C PHE A 17 -4.05 2.66 9.21
N CYS A 18 -4.81 3.22 8.26
CA CYS A 18 -6.05 2.61 7.79
C CYS A 18 -5.82 1.22 7.19
N PHE A 19 -4.75 1.07 6.40
CA PHE A 19 -4.37 -0.21 5.79
C PHE A 19 -3.98 -1.25 6.86
N ASP A 20 -3.08 -0.90 7.77
CA ASP A 20 -2.63 -1.81 8.84
C ASP A 20 -3.81 -2.28 9.70
N ASN A 21 -4.70 -1.35 10.07
CA ASN A 21 -5.91 -1.67 10.83
C ASN A 21 -6.88 -2.59 10.06
N ALA A 22 -7.03 -2.42 8.74
CA ALA A 22 -7.87 -3.30 7.93
C ALA A 22 -7.28 -4.72 7.87
N VAL A 23 -5.96 -4.83 7.71
CA VAL A 23 -5.24 -6.12 7.74
C VAL A 23 -5.41 -6.81 9.09
N ASP A 24 -5.29 -6.09 10.20
CA ASP A 24 -5.48 -6.65 11.54
C ASP A 24 -6.92 -7.15 11.76
N GLN A 25 -7.92 -6.40 11.30
CA GLN A 25 -9.32 -6.87 11.33
C GLN A 25 -9.51 -8.15 10.50
N LEU A 26 -8.90 -8.24 9.31
CA LEU A 26 -8.97 -9.45 8.49
C LEU A 26 -8.34 -10.66 9.19
N LYS A 27 -7.22 -10.48 9.91
CA LYS A 27 -6.59 -11.55 10.71
C LYS A 27 -7.51 -12.02 11.84
N VAL A 28 -8.16 -11.08 12.55
CA VAL A 28 -9.10 -11.41 13.63
C VAL A 28 -10.32 -12.19 13.11
N LEU A 29 -10.87 -11.78 11.97
CA LEU A 29 -12.06 -12.41 11.38
C LEU A 29 -11.76 -13.76 10.71
N ASN A 30 -10.50 -14.03 10.36
CA ASN A 30 -10.09 -15.26 9.68
C ASN A 30 -9.00 -16.01 10.47
N PRO A 31 -9.29 -16.49 11.70
CA PRO A 31 -8.27 -17.01 12.63
C PRO A 31 -7.61 -18.32 12.18
N THR A 32 -8.16 -18.98 11.16
CA THR A 32 -7.62 -20.23 10.59
C THR A 32 -6.91 -20.02 9.25
N VAL A 33 -6.88 -18.78 8.74
CA VAL A 33 -6.23 -18.43 7.47
C VAL A 33 -5.00 -17.61 7.79
N GLU A 34 -3.84 -18.09 7.36
CA GLU A 34 -2.62 -17.29 7.39
C GLU A 34 -2.64 -16.32 6.20
N LEU A 35 -2.80 -15.03 6.49
CA LEU A 35 -2.78 -14.00 5.46
C LEU A 35 -1.34 -13.67 5.08
N ASN A 36 -0.99 -13.86 3.81
CA ASN A 36 0.24 -13.34 3.25
C ASN A 36 0.01 -11.91 2.73
N THR A 37 0.72 -10.95 3.29
CA THR A 37 0.68 -9.54 2.88
C THR A 37 1.96 -9.09 2.17
N GLU A 38 2.92 -9.99 1.96
CA GLU A 38 4.14 -9.69 1.19
C GLU A 38 3.78 -9.37 -0.26
N GLY A 39 4.41 -8.33 -0.80
CA GLY A 39 4.19 -7.89 -2.18
C GLY A 39 2.92 -7.06 -2.42
N LEU A 40 2.13 -6.76 -1.38
CA LEU A 40 1.07 -5.76 -1.48
C LEU A 40 1.68 -4.37 -1.73
N ASN A 41 1.12 -3.65 -2.69
CA ASN A 41 1.58 -2.31 -3.10
C ASN A 41 0.36 -1.56 -3.68
N MET A 42 0.27 -0.24 -3.42
CA MET A 42 -0.84 0.61 -3.86
C MET A 42 -1.04 0.61 -5.39
N LEU A 43 0.03 0.46 -6.15
CA LEU A 43 0.05 0.44 -7.61
C LEU A 43 -0.30 -0.92 -8.21
N LYS A 44 -0.33 -2.00 -7.40
CA LYS A 44 -0.64 -3.35 -7.85
C LYS A 44 -2.12 -3.67 -7.63
N ARG A 45 -2.71 -4.47 -8.51
CA ARG A 45 -4.10 -4.94 -8.38
C ARG A 45 -4.21 -6.45 -8.54
N VAL A 46 -5.34 -7.02 -8.14
CA VAL A 46 -5.62 -8.44 -8.32
C VAL A 46 -6.33 -8.66 -9.65
N GLU A 47 -5.74 -9.48 -10.51
CA GLU A 47 -6.36 -9.99 -11.75
C GLU A 47 -6.25 -11.50 -11.78
N ASN A 48 -7.37 -12.19 -12.01
CA ASN A 48 -7.42 -13.66 -12.08
C ASN A 48 -6.76 -14.38 -10.88
N GLY A 49 -6.84 -13.77 -9.68
CA GLY A 49 -6.24 -14.32 -8.46
C GLY A 49 -4.73 -14.09 -8.34
N GLN A 50 -4.13 -13.29 -9.21
CA GLN A 50 -2.72 -12.90 -9.16
C GLN A 50 -2.58 -11.41 -8.91
N ILE A 51 -1.58 -11.02 -8.12
CA ILE A 51 -1.17 -9.63 -7.97
C ILE A 51 -0.37 -9.25 -9.20
N VAL A 52 -0.81 -8.22 -9.93
CA VAL A 52 -0.18 -7.73 -11.15
C VAL A 52 0.03 -6.22 -11.09
N ILE A 53 1.06 -5.74 -11.80
CA ILE A 53 1.26 -4.32 -12.06
C ILE A 53 0.42 -3.96 -13.30
N PRO A 54 -0.58 -3.09 -13.18
CA PRO A 54 -1.30 -2.60 -14.35
C PRO A 54 -0.36 -1.86 -15.31
N PRO A 55 -0.53 -1.97 -16.63
CA PRO A 55 0.32 -1.29 -17.60
C PRO A 55 0.43 0.23 -17.37
N GLU A 56 -0.64 0.86 -16.89
CA GLU A 56 -0.70 2.28 -16.55
C GLU A 56 0.23 2.70 -15.39
N TYR A 57 0.65 1.76 -14.53
CA TYR A 57 1.53 2.00 -13.39
C TYR A 57 2.93 1.40 -13.55
N ALA A 58 3.22 0.73 -14.66
CA ALA A 58 4.51 0.06 -14.86
C ALA A 58 5.72 0.99 -14.68
N GLN A 59 5.64 2.21 -15.22
CA GLN A 59 6.71 3.22 -15.10
C GLN A 59 6.85 3.75 -13.67
N MET A 60 5.72 3.97 -12.97
CA MET A 60 5.76 4.48 -11.59
C MET A 60 6.35 3.47 -10.61
N VAL A 61 6.18 2.16 -10.87
CA VAL A 61 6.81 1.11 -10.05
C VAL A 61 8.32 1.09 -10.26
N GLU A 62 8.79 1.25 -11.50
CA GLU A 62 10.23 1.34 -11.79
C GLU A 62 10.86 2.54 -11.06
N ASP A 63 10.20 3.70 -11.12
CA ASP A 63 10.65 4.91 -10.42
C ASP A 63 10.63 4.74 -8.87
N GLU A 64 9.57 4.15 -8.30
CA GLU A 64 9.45 3.90 -6.84
C GLU A 64 10.46 2.87 -6.30
N GLU A 65 10.83 1.86 -7.09
CA GLU A 65 11.83 0.85 -6.71
C GLU A 65 13.25 1.47 -6.72
N ASP A 66 13.57 2.30 -7.72
CA ASP A 66 14.86 3.01 -7.81
C ASP A 66 15.04 4.03 -6.67
N GLU A 67 13.99 4.77 -6.28
CA GLU A 67 14.01 5.72 -5.17
C GLU A 67 14.17 5.05 -3.79
N GLN A 68 13.71 3.81 -3.63
CA GLN A 68 13.92 3.02 -2.42
C GLN A 68 15.34 2.44 -2.35
N GLU A 69 15.98 2.12 -3.48
CA GLU A 69 17.36 1.61 -3.52
C GLU A 69 18.42 2.72 -3.29
N GLU A 70 18.17 3.97 -3.68
CA GLU A 70 19.10 5.09 -3.41
C GLU A 70 19.06 5.60 -1.95
N GLY A 71 18.15 5.09 -1.12
CA GLY A 71 17.93 5.52 0.26
C GLY A 71 18.69 4.74 1.35
N GLU A 72 19.49 3.71 1.01
CA GLU A 72 20.28 2.90 1.97
C GLU A 72 21.78 3.29 2.09
#